data_AF-A0A645HNR8-F1
#
_entry.id   AF-A0A645HNR8-F1
#
_cell.length_a   1.000
_cell.length_b   1.000
_cell.length_c   1.000
_cell.angle_alpha   90.00
_cell.angle_beta   90.00
_cell.angle_gamma   90.00
#
_symmetry.space_group_name_H-M   'P 1'
#
loop_
_entity.id
_entity.type
_entity.pdbx_description
1 polymer ?
#
loop_
_entity_poly.entity_id
_entity_poly.type
_entity_poly.pdbx_seq_one_letter_code
_entity_poly.pdbx_strand_id
1 'polypeptide(L)'
;MENSDDSLLQKDQVIETVIDIFVRVIGFIERKDVCRTTNPARDFYIDTDDLTLFITEVEKHFRIRVSQTEWFGIDGTIDGVASLVLRHLSSSYHDPAPKF
;
A
#
# COMPACT_ATOMS: atom_id res chain seq x y z
N MET A 1 17.32 -8.82 -20.68
CA MET A 1 17.05 -9.20 -19.28
C MET A 1 17.30 -7.94 -18.47
N GLU A 2 16.34 -7.03 -18.38
CA GLU A 2 16.54 -5.70 -17.75
C GLU A 2 15.29 -5.16 -17.04
N ASN A 3 14.11 -5.77 -17.25
CA ASN A 3 12.86 -5.30 -16.63
C ASN A 3 12.61 -5.82 -15.21
N SER A 4 13.26 -6.91 -14.81
CA SER A 4 12.97 -7.55 -13.52
C SER A 4 13.53 -6.75 -12.34
N ASP A 5 14.77 -6.27 -12.44
CA ASP A 5 15.42 -5.51 -11.36
C ASP A 5 14.76 -4.14 -11.14
N ASP A 6 14.38 -3.45 -12.20
CA ASP A 6 13.65 -2.17 -12.09
C ASP A 6 12.28 -2.33 -11.43
N SER A 7 11.55 -3.41 -11.75
CA SER A 7 10.26 -3.68 -11.10
C SER A 7 10.40 -4.06 -9.62
N LEU A 8 11.50 -4.74 -9.26
CA LEU A 8 11.81 -5.07 -7.87
C LEU A 8 12.18 -3.81 -7.09
N LEU A 9 13.03 -2.95 -7.65
CA LEU A 9 13.39 -1.66 -7.05
C LEU A 9 12.17 -0.75 -6.87
N GLN A 10 11.26 -0.74 -7.84
CA GLN A 10 10.00 -0.01 -7.73
C GLN A 10 9.11 -0.58 -6.62
N LYS A 11 9.02 -1.90 -6.50
CA LYS A 11 8.24 -2.54 -5.43
C LYS A 11 8.82 -2.26 -4.05
N ASP A 12 10.13 -2.32 -3.88
CA ASP A 12 10.78 -2.02 -2.61
C ASP A 12 10.53 -0.55 -2.20
N GLN A 13 10.57 0.39 -3.14
CA GLN A 13 10.21 1.80 -2.86
C GLN A 13 8.75 1.97 -2.41
N VAL A 14 7.81 1.26 -3.05
CA VAL A 14 6.41 1.28 -2.65
C VAL A 14 6.23 0.65 -1.27
N ILE A 15 6.91 -0.47 -0.97
CA ILE A 15 6.90 -1.10 0.35
C ILE A 15 7.34 -0.11 1.42
N GLU A 16 8.51 0.52 1.23
CA GLU A 16 9.06 1.47 2.21
C GLU A 16 8.09 2.64 2.43
N THR A 17 7.51 3.18 1.36
CA THR A 17 6.51 4.24 1.43
C THR A 17 5.25 3.81 2.18
N VAL A 18 4.74 2.60 1.93
CA VAL A 18 3.57 2.05 2.63
C VAL A 18 3.87 1.87 4.11
N ILE A 19 5.08 1.43 4.48
CA ILE A 19 5.48 1.32 5.88
C ILE A 19 5.52 2.70 6.54
N ASP A 20 6.10 3.70 5.88
CA ASP A 20 6.18 5.05 6.42
C ASP A 20 4.78 5.67 6.63
N ILE A 21 3.85 5.42 5.71
CA ILE A 21 2.43 5.81 5.88
C ILE A 21 1.83 5.09 7.09
N PHE A 22 2.02 3.78 7.22
CA PHE A 22 1.50 2.99 8.33
C PHE A 22 1.98 3.53 9.68
N VAL A 23 3.30 3.67 9.86
CA VAL A 23 3.92 4.18 11.09
C VAL A 23 3.42 5.58 11.43
N ARG A 24 3.31 6.45 10.43
CA ARG A 24 2.80 7.82 10.61
C ARG A 24 1.34 7.85 11.03
N VAL A 25 0.50 7.01 10.43
CA VAL A 25 -0.95 6.97 10.71
C VAL A 25 -1.22 6.41 12.09
N ILE A 26 -0.55 5.32 12.46
CA ILE A 26 -0.76 4.66 13.75
C ILE A 26 -0.12 5.45 14.90
N GLY A 27 1.04 6.06 14.67
CA GLY A 27 1.66 7.01 15.60
C GLY A 27 2.24 6.41 16.90
N PHE A 28 1.93 5.16 17.24
CA PHE A 28 2.47 4.45 18.41
C PHE A 28 3.33 3.23 18.08
N ILE A 29 3.50 2.89 16.79
CA ILE A 29 4.38 1.81 16.32
C ILE A 29 5.69 2.42 15.82
N GLU A 30 6.82 1.86 16.22
CA GLU A 30 8.11 2.31 15.69
C GLU A 30 8.42 1.70 14.32
N ARG A 31 9.02 2.49 13.43
CA ARG A 31 9.38 2.06 12.07
C ARG A 31 10.20 0.77 12.02
N LYS A 32 11.09 0.56 13.01
CA LYS A 32 11.98 -0.60 13.08
C LYS A 32 11.23 -1.92 13.34
N ASP A 33 10.01 -1.85 13.85
CA ASP A 33 9.20 -3.01 14.19
C ASP A 33 8.32 -3.47 13.01
N VAL A 34 8.33 -2.74 11.90
CA VAL A 34 7.51 -3.01 10.72
C VAL A 34 8.37 -3.42 9.54
N CYS A 35 7.98 -4.51 8.87
CA CYS A 35 8.62 -5.00 7.66
C CYS A 35 7.58 -5.44 6.63
N ARG A 36 8.04 -5.87 5.45
CA ARG A 36 7.15 -6.23 4.33
C ARG A 36 6.14 -7.34 4.65
N THR A 37 6.47 -8.26 5.56
CA THR A 37 5.58 -9.37 5.92
C THR A 37 4.62 -9.02 7.05
N THR A 38 4.76 -7.84 7.67
CA THR A 38 3.86 -7.39 8.72
C THR A 38 2.43 -7.34 8.21
N ASN A 39 1.51 -7.92 8.96
CA ASN A 39 0.08 -7.74 8.83
C ASN A 39 -0.42 -6.84 9.97
N PRO A 40 -0.76 -5.55 9.71
CA PRO A 40 -1.18 -4.61 10.75
C PRO A 40 -2.30 -5.11 11.67
N ALA A 41 -3.31 -5.79 11.12
CA ALA A 41 -4.45 -6.28 11.89
C ALA A 41 -4.08 -7.45 12.82
N ARG A 42 -3.14 -8.30 12.40
CA ARG A 42 -2.77 -9.53 13.14
C ARG A 42 -1.59 -9.36 14.07
N ASP A 43 -0.57 -8.62 13.63
CA ASP A 43 0.71 -8.52 14.35
C ASP A 43 0.67 -7.40 15.40
N PHE A 44 -0.11 -6.36 15.14
CA PHE A 44 -0.25 -5.19 16.01
C PHE A 44 -1.67 -4.98 16.55
N TYR A 45 -2.61 -5.85 16.19
CA TYR A 45 -4.01 -5.76 16.62
C TYR A 45 -4.67 -4.42 16.29
N ILE A 46 -4.28 -3.80 15.17
CA ILE A 46 -4.86 -2.54 14.71
C ILE A 46 -6.33 -2.76 14.37
N ASP A 47 -7.19 -1.89 14.89
CA ASP A 47 -8.63 -1.99 14.70
C ASP A 47 -9.08 -1.52 13.30
N THR A 48 -10.37 -1.69 13.03
CA THR A 48 -10.92 -1.40 11.70
C THR A 48 -10.89 0.08 11.35
N ASP A 49 -11.00 0.98 12.33
CA ASP A 49 -11.06 2.42 12.07
C ASP A 49 -9.66 2.93 11.70
N ASP A 50 -8.64 2.50 12.44
CA ASP A 50 -7.25 2.81 12.15
C ASP A 50 -6.77 2.16 10.83
N LEU A 51 -7.20 0.93 10.54
CA LEU A 51 -6.94 0.28 9.24
C LEU A 51 -7.59 1.04 8.09
N THR A 52 -8.81 1.54 8.29
CA THR A 52 -9.52 2.32 7.27
C THR A 52 -8.79 3.64 7.00
N LEU A 53 -8.28 4.29 8.06
CA LEU A 53 -7.47 5.50 7.92
C LEU A 53 -6.15 5.22 7.19
N PHE A 54 -5.46 4.13 7.55
CA PHE A 54 -4.25 3.68 6.87
C PHE A 54 -4.48 3.46 5.37
N ILE A 55 -5.51 2.70 5.01
CA ILE A 55 -5.90 2.45 3.61
C ILE A 55 -6.18 3.77 2.88
N THR A 56 -6.95 4.66 3.51
CA THR A 56 -7.30 5.96 2.93
C THR A 56 -6.06 6.81 2.65
N GLU A 57 -5.09 6.83 3.56
CA GLU A 57 -3.84 7.58 3.39
C GLU A 57 -2.93 6.96 2.32
N VAL A 58 -2.90 5.63 2.18
CA VAL A 58 -2.23 4.94 1.08
C VAL A 58 -2.84 5.35 -0.26
N GLU A 59 -4.17 5.28 -0.41
CA GLU A 59 -4.86 5.67 -1.64
C GLU A 59 -4.57 7.12 -2.03
N LYS A 60 -4.66 8.05 -1.06
CA LYS A 60 -4.35 9.48 -1.27
C LYS A 60 -2.91 9.70 -1.71
N HIS A 61 -1.95 9.03 -1.06
CA HIS A 61 -0.54 9.19 -1.36
C HIS A 61 -0.22 8.78 -2.80
N PHE A 62 -0.73 7.61 -3.22
CA PHE A 62 -0.49 7.08 -4.56
C PHE A 62 -1.48 7.57 -5.61
N ARG A 63 -2.49 8.35 -5.22
CA ARG A 63 -3.55 8.87 -6.09
C ARG A 63 -4.30 7.76 -6.84
N ILE A 64 -4.52 6.65 -6.15
CA ILE A 64 -5.28 5.50 -6.67
C ILE A 64 -6.65 5.44 -6.00
N ARG A 65 -7.58 4.70 -6.60
CA ARG A 65 -8.87 4.39 -5.99
C ARG A 65 -9.13 2.91 -6.15
N VAL A 66 -9.15 2.18 -5.04
CA VAL A 66 -9.25 0.73 -5.04
C VAL A 66 -10.60 0.33 -4.48
N SER A 67 -11.23 -0.69 -5.07
CA SER A 67 -12.53 -1.14 -4.57
C SER A 67 -12.38 -1.87 -3.24
N GLN A 68 -13.43 -1.83 -2.42
CA GLN A 68 -13.45 -2.55 -1.15
C GLN A 68 -13.24 -4.06 -1.35
N THR A 69 -13.77 -4.64 -2.43
CA THR A 69 -13.57 -6.06 -2.78
C THR A 69 -12.11 -6.39 -3.05
N GLU A 70 -11.36 -5.50 -3.71
CA GLU A 70 -9.93 -5.70 -3.95
C GLU A 70 -9.11 -5.60 -2.68
N TRP A 71 -9.45 -4.67 -1.78
CA TRP A 71 -8.83 -4.58 -0.44
C TRP A 71 -9.07 -5.83 0.39
N PHE A 72 -10.27 -6.40 0.35
CA PHE A 72 -10.55 -7.68 1.02
C PHE A 72 -9.92 -8.90 0.33
N GLY A 73 -9.47 -8.76 -0.91
CA GLY A 73 -8.86 -9.83 -1.69
C GLY A 73 -7.37 -10.04 -1.43
N ILE A 74 -6.69 -9.15 -0.71
CA ILE A 74 -5.27 -9.29 -0.35
C ILE A 74 -5.10 -9.98 1.02
N ASP A 75 -3.88 -10.44 1.30
CA ASP A 75 -3.52 -11.08 2.57
C ASP A 75 -3.38 -10.10 3.75
N GLY A 76 -3.51 -8.80 3.49
CA GLY A 76 -3.40 -7.72 4.47
C GLY A 76 -1.98 -7.41 4.93
N THR A 77 -0.95 -8.02 4.33
CA THR A 77 0.45 -7.67 4.61
C THR A 77 0.85 -6.37 3.94
N ILE A 78 1.89 -5.70 4.44
CA ILE A 78 2.50 -4.55 3.77
C ILE A 78 2.87 -4.87 2.31
N ASP A 79 3.43 -6.05 2.05
CA ASP A 79 3.75 -6.52 0.68
C ASP A 79 2.50 -6.68 -0.19
N GLY A 80 1.41 -7.20 0.39
CA GLY A 80 0.10 -7.32 -0.25
C GLY A 80 -0.48 -5.95 -0.62
N VAL A 81 -0.41 -4.97 0.29
CA VAL A 81 -0.81 -3.59 0.05
C VAL A 81 0.03 -2.97 -1.07
N ALA A 82 1.36 -3.08 -1.00
CA ALA A 82 2.27 -2.55 -2.03
C ALA A 82 2.02 -3.18 -3.41
N SER A 83 1.76 -4.49 -3.46
CA SER A 83 1.43 -5.20 -4.69
C SER A 83 0.10 -4.73 -5.29
N LEU A 84 -0.90 -4.43 -4.45
CA LEU A 84 -2.16 -3.85 -4.91
C LEU A 84 -1.97 -2.42 -5.45
N VAL A 85 -1.21 -1.58 -4.75
CA VAL A 85 -0.84 -0.23 -5.21
C VAL A 85 -0.19 -0.29 -6.59
N LEU A 86 0.82 -1.13 -6.77
CA LEU A 86 1.53 -1.26 -8.06
C LEU A 86 0.62 -1.68 -9.21
N ARG A 87 -0.31 -2.61 -8.97
CA ARG A 87 -1.30 -3.02 -9.99
C ARG A 87 -2.12 -1.82 -10.48
N HIS A 88 -2.55 -0.96 -9.54
CA HIS A 88 -3.33 0.23 -9.86
C HIS A 88 -2.48 1.32 -10.53
N LEU A 89 -1.26 1.58 -10.06
CA LEU A 89 -0.35 2.52 -10.71
C LEU A 89 -0.01 2.12 -12.15
N SER A 90 0.14 0.82 -12.40
CA SER A 90 0.40 0.27 -13.73
C SER A 90 -0.83 0.41 -14.65
N SER A 91 -2.03 0.31 -14.08
CA SER A 91 -3.30 0.46 -14.82
C SER A 91 -3.67 1.93 -15.05
N SER A 92 -3.30 2.85 -14.15
CA SER A 92 -3.58 4.29 -14.27
C SER A 92 -2.81 4.97 -15.41
N TYR A 93 -1.83 4.29 -16.04
CA TYR A 93 -1.22 4.73 -17.30
C TYR A 93 -2.18 4.68 -18.50
N HIS A 94 -3.40 4.15 -18.35
CA HIS A 94 -4.36 4.00 -19.44
C HIS A 94 -5.63 4.87 -19.35
N ASP A 95 -5.70 5.82 -18.41
CA ASP A 95 -6.86 6.72 -18.33
C ASP A 95 -6.48 8.13 -18.85
N PRO A 96 -6.83 8.48 -20.10
CA PRO A 96 -6.65 9.85 -20.57
C PRO A 96 -7.55 10.76 -19.73
N ALA A 97 -6.97 11.82 -19.17
CA ALA A 97 -7.65 12.81 -18.37
C ALA A 97 -9.02 13.20 -18.98
N PRO A 98 -10.06 13.41 -18.15
CA PRO A 98 -11.38 13.76 -18.65
C PRO A 98 -11.26 15.06 -19.45
N LYS A 99 -11.65 14.99 -20.72
CA LYS A 99 -11.81 16.19 -21.56
C LYS A 99 -13.04 16.94 -21.03
N PHE A 100 -12.80 18.08 -20.40
CA PHE A 100 -13.81 19.10 -20.16
C PHE A 100 -14.01 19.93 -21.43
#